data_AF-A0A2E3V2A9-F1
#
_entry.id   AF-A0A2E3V2A9-F1
#
_cell.length_a   1.000
_cell.length_b   1.000
_cell.length_c   1.000
_cell.angle_alpha   90.00
_cell.angle_beta   90.00
_cell.angle_gamma   90.00
#
_symmetry.space_group_name_H-M   'P 1'
#
loop_
_entity.id
_entity.type
_entity.pdbx_description
1 polymer ?
#
loop_
_entity_poly.entity_id
_entity_poly.type
_entity_poly.pdbx_seq_one_letter_code
_entity_poly.pdbx_strand_id
1 'polypeptide(L)'
;MSEQSDIEKFQRWLQSQLDDVKLIEDIEERKRRQIQLECAIQESINFRSLMSLVQDIAPPFVERESPVRVVSGEKVSKESSGGFCPSCEKPITSDIDFCINCGEFI
;
A
#
# COMPACT_ATOMS: atom_id res chain seq x y z
N MET A 1 -25.86 -20.24 17.01
CA MET A 1 -26.35 -18.84 16.96
C MET A 1 -25.25 -18.07 16.25
N SER A 2 -25.39 -17.76 14.96
CA SER A 2 -24.36 -17.04 14.21
C SER A 2 -24.23 -15.64 14.79
N GLU A 3 -23.03 -15.30 15.28
CA GLU A 3 -22.66 -13.92 15.61
C GLU A 3 -23.01 -13.05 14.39
N GLN A 4 -23.90 -12.07 14.55
CA GLN A 4 -24.21 -11.12 13.48
C GLN A 4 -22.99 -10.23 13.24
N SER A 5 -22.62 -10.05 11.98
CA SER A 5 -21.56 -9.12 11.61
C SER A 5 -21.92 -7.71 12.08
N ASP A 6 -20.93 -6.92 12.50
CA ASP A 6 -21.16 -5.57 13.02
C ASP A 6 -21.84 -4.66 11.97
N ILE A 7 -21.63 -4.93 10.68
CA ILE A 7 -22.36 -4.25 9.59
C ILE A 7 -23.86 -4.55 9.61
N GLU A 8 -24.26 -5.77 9.97
CA GLU A 8 -25.67 -6.18 10.06
C GLU A 8 -26.34 -5.56 11.28
N LYS A 9 -25.62 -5.46 12.40
CA LYS A 9 -26.08 -4.72 13.60
C LYS A 9 -26.27 -3.25 13.28
N PHE A 10 -25.32 -2.64 12.58
CA PHE A 10 -25.41 -1.24 12.14
C PHE A 10 -26.59 -1.00 11.19
N GLN A 11 -26.78 -1.88 10.19
CA GLN A 11 -27.94 -1.80 9.28
C GLN A 11 -29.27 -1.88 10.05
N ARG A 12 -29.41 -2.81 11.00
CA ARG A 12 -30.64 -2.91 11.82
C ARG A 12 -30.86 -1.68 12.69
N TRP A 13 -29.80 -1.12 13.26
CA TRP A 13 -29.89 0.12 14.00
C TRP A 13 -30.38 1.28 13.12
N LEU A 14 -29.84 1.43 11.90
CA LEU A 14 -30.33 2.43 10.94
C LEU A 14 -31.81 2.23 10.57
N GLN A 15 -32.25 0.99 10.39
CA GLN A 15 -33.65 0.66 10.12
C GLN A 15 -34.56 1.03 11.30
N SER A 16 -34.13 0.78 12.54
CA SER A 16 -34.85 1.24 13.74
C SER A 16 -34.94 2.77 13.80
N GLN A 17 -33.84 3.46 13.48
CA GLN A 17 -33.84 4.93 13.45
C GLN A 17 -34.77 5.49 12.36
N LEU A 18 -34.93 4.79 11.24
CA LEU A 18 -35.86 5.19 10.18
C LEU A 18 -37.32 5.14 10.65
N ASP A 19 -37.68 4.21 11.53
CA ASP A 19 -39.00 4.20 12.15
C ASP A 19 -39.19 5.39 13.10
N ASP A 20 -38.15 5.75 13.86
CA ASP A 20 -38.17 6.89 14.77
C ASP A 20 -38.32 8.24 14.05
N VAL A 21 -37.89 8.35 12.78
CA VAL A 21 -38.06 9.57 11.97
C VAL A 21 -39.52 10.00 11.88
N LYS A 22 -40.47 9.06 11.92
CA LYS A 22 -41.91 9.37 11.89
C LYS A 22 -42.35 10.26 13.06
N LEU A 23 -41.59 10.27 14.16
CA LEU A 23 -41.87 11.05 15.37
C LEU A 23 -41.41 12.51 15.27
N ILE A 24 -40.57 12.86 14.28
CA ILE A 24 -40.12 14.24 14.08
C ILE A 24 -41.34 15.08 13.65
N GLU A 25 -41.63 16.20 14.31
CA GLU A 25 -42.80 17.05 14.03
C GLU A 25 -42.65 17.86 12.73
N ASP A 26 -41.48 18.50 12.55
CA ASP A 26 -41.14 19.29 11.36
C ASP A 26 -41.02 18.40 10.11
N ILE A 27 -41.79 18.72 9.09
CA ILE A 27 -41.87 17.98 7.83
C ILE A 27 -40.56 18.07 7.04
N GLU A 28 -39.90 19.23 7.03
CA GLU A 28 -38.66 19.42 6.26
C GLU A 28 -37.50 18.66 6.91
N GLU A 29 -37.38 18.76 8.23
CA GLU A 29 -36.38 18.02 8.99
C GLU A 29 -36.65 16.50 8.93
N ARG A 30 -37.91 16.07 9.04
CA ARG A 30 -38.30 14.67 8.87
C ARG A 30 -37.85 14.13 7.53
N LYS A 31 -38.13 14.85 6.44
CA LYS A 31 -37.76 14.44 5.09
C LYS A 31 -36.24 14.41 4.90
N ARG A 32 -35.53 15.42 5.41
CA ARG A 32 -34.06 15.48 5.37
C ARG A 32 -33.44 14.29 6.09
N ARG A 33 -33.91 14.00 7.32
CA ARG A 33 -33.43 12.89 8.12
C ARG A 33 -33.76 11.54 7.50
N GLN A 34 -34.95 11.39 6.93
CA GLN A 34 -35.36 10.20 6.19
C GLN A 34 -34.39 9.90 5.05
N ILE A 35 -34.11 10.89 4.18
CA ILE A 35 -33.21 10.72 3.04
C ILE A 35 -31.80 10.33 3.50
N GLN A 36 -31.29 10.96 4.56
CA GLN A 36 -29.97 10.62 5.10
C GLN A 36 -29.88 9.15 5.55
N LEU A 37 -30.91 8.67 6.25
CA LEU A 37 -30.96 7.28 6.72
C LEU A 37 -31.13 6.30 5.57
N GLU A 38 -31.99 6.59 4.59
CA GLU A 38 -32.18 5.77 3.39
C GLU A 38 -30.87 5.65 2.58
N CYS A 39 -30.15 6.75 2.38
CA CYS A 39 -28.83 6.72 1.75
C CYS A 39 -27.83 5.87 2.56
N ALA A 40 -27.77 6.04 3.87
CA ALA A 40 -26.85 5.27 4.73
C ALA A 40 -27.15 3.76 4.73
N ILE A 41 -28.44 3.39 4.70
CA ILE A 41 -28.88 1.99 4.59
C ILE A 41 -28.43 1.42 3.24
N GLN A 42 -28.63 2.15 2.15
CA GLN A 42 -28.22 1.70 0.82
C GLN A 42 -26.70 1.50 0.73
N GLU A 43 -25.92 2.45 1.24
CA GLU A 43 -24.46 2.33 1.28
C GLU A 43 -24.00 1.14 2.13
N SER A 44 -24.68 0.86 3.25
CA SER A 44 -24.37 -0.32 4.09
C SER A 44 -24.61 -1.63 3.35
N ILE A 45 -25.69 -1.72 2.56
CA ILE A 45 -25.99 -2.88 1.72
C ILE A 45 -24.95 -3.04 0.61
N ASN A 46 -24.62 -1.94 -0.07
CA ASN A 46 -23.60 -1.93 -1.13
C ASN A 46 -22.24 -2.40 -0.58
N PHE A 47 -21.82 -1.86 0.57
CA PHE A 47 -20.58 -2.26 1.22
C PHE A 47 -20.57 -3.75 1.56
N ARG A 48 -21.66 -4.28 2.12
CA ARG A 48 -21.78 -5.72 2.42
C ARG A 48 -21.69 -6.57 1.15
N SER A 49 -22.32 -6.15 0.06
CA SER A 49 -22.23 -6.83 -1.23
C SER A 49 -20.80 -6.82 -1.79
N LEU A 50 -20.10 -5.68 -1.71
CA LEU A 50 -18.72 -5.55 -2.13
C LEU A 50 -17.79 -6.45 -1.30
N MET A 51 -17.96 -6.48 0.01
CA MET A 51 -17.19 -7.36 0.90
C MET A 51 -17.39 -8.84 0.59
N SER A 52 -18.63 -9.25 0.30
CA SER A 52 -18.92 -10.62 -0.15
C SER A 52 -18.19 -10.92 -1.46
N LEU A 53 -18.22 -10.01 -2.44
CA LEU A 53 -17.57 -10.21 -3.73
C LEU A 53 -16.03 -10.28 -3.60
N VAL A 54 -15.43 -9.45 -2.75
CA VAL A 54 -13.99 -9.44 -2.51
C VAL A 54 -13.53 -10.73 -1.83
N GLN A 55 -14.33 -11.33 -0.94
CA GLN A 55 -13.99 -12.62 -0.34
C GLN A 55 -13.89 -13.75 -1.38
N ASP A 56 -14.66 -13.66 -2.47
CA ASP A 56 -14.63 -14.64 -3.56
C ASP A 56 -13.46 -14.44 -4.53
N ILE A 57 -12.76 -13.31 -4.46
CA ILE A 57 -11.63 -12.98 -5.34
C ILE A 57 -10.32 -13.36 -4.64
N ALA A 58 -9.58 -14.29 -5.26
CA ALA A 58 -8.24 -14.64 -4.78
C ALA A 58 -7.29 -13.42 -4.80
N PRO A 59 -6.39 -13.27 -3.81
CA PRO A 59 -5.44 -12.17 -3.77
C PRO A 59 -4.66 -12.07 -5.10
N PRO A 60 -4.52 -10.87 -5.69
CA PRO A 60 -3.85 -10.71 -6.99
C PRO A 60 -2.33 -10.99 -6.91
N PHE A 61 -1.76 -10.98 -5.70
CA PHE A 61 -0.35 -11.23 -5.47
C PHE A 61 -0.15 -12.68 -5.03
N VAL A 62 0.66 -13.41 -5.79
CA VAL A 62 1.13 -14.74 -5.41
C VAL A 62 2.36 -14.56 -4.54
N GLU A 63 2.25 -14.84 -3.24
CA GLU A 63 3.42 -14.97 -2.39
C GLU A 63 4.24 -16.18 -2.87
N ARG A 64 5.48 -15.94 -3.29
CA ARG A 64 6.42 -17.01 -3.70
C ARG A 64 7.50 -17.14 -2.64
N GLU A 65 7.67 -18.34 -2.12
CA GLU A 65 8.68 -18.65 -1.09
C GLU A 65 10.12 -18.49 -1.61
N SER A 66 10.34 -18.53 -2.92
CA SER A 66 11.67 -18.47 -3.53
C SER A 66 11.87 -17.24 -4.44
N PRO A 67 13.03 -16.57 -4.38
CA PRO A 67 13.34 -15.47 -5.28
C PRO A 67 13.39 -15.93 -6.74
N VAL A 68 12.84 -15.13 -7.66
CA VAL A 68 12.77 -15.43 -9.10
C VAL A 68 14.16 -15.45 -9.76
N ARG A 69 15.16 -14.80 -9.15
CA ARG A 69 16.53 -14.78 -9.66
C ARG A 69 17.45 -15.59 -8.75
N VAL A 70 18.11 -16.58 -9.35
CA VAL A 70 19.26 -17.25 -8.72
C VAL A 70 20.42 -16.26 -8.77
N VAL A 71 20.80 -15.69 -7.63
CA VAL A 71 22.02 -14.87 -7.55
C VAL A 71 23.20 -15.83 -7.56
N SER A 72 23.79 -16.07 -8.73
CA SER A 72 25.08 -16.77 -8.80
C SER A 72 26.12 -15.93 -8.06
N GLY A 73 26.67 -16.49 -6.99
CA GLY A 73 27.63 -15.84 -6.09
C GLY A 73 29.04 -15.71 -6.70
N GLU A 74 29.15 -15.30 -7.96
CA GLU A 74 30.44 -14.96 -8.55
C GLU A 74 30.93 -13.67 -7.90
N LYS A 75 31.80 -13.85 -6.90
CA LYS A 75 32.55 -12.76 -6.28
C LYS A 75 33.51 -12.20 -7.32
N VAL A 76 33.13 -11.08 -7.94
CA VAL A 76 34.03 -10.32 -8.81
C VAL A 76 35.16 -9.77 -7.93
N SER A 77 36.33 -10.40 -7.96
CA SER A 77 37.54 -9.85 -7.36
C SER A 77 38.06 -8.72 -8.25
N LYS A 78 38.03 -7.48 -7.74
CA LYS A 78 38.71 -6.36 -8.40
C LYS A 78 40.22 -6.60 -8.32
N GLU A 79 40.86 -6.84 -9.45
CA GLU A 79 42.31 -6.78 -9.55
C GLU A 79 42.75 -5.31 -9.49
N SER A 80 43.27 -4.89 -8.34
CA SER A 80 43.85 -3.57 -8.18
C SER A 80 45.33 -3.61 -8.56
N SER A 81 45.66 -3.48 -9.84
CA SER A 81 47.02 -3.14 -10.28
C SER A 81 47.24 -1.64 -10.08
N GLY A 82 47.44 -1.20 -8.84
CA GLY A 82 47.67 0.20 -8.49
C GLY A 82 49.13 0.61 -8.66
N GLY A 83 49.39 1.63 -9.49
CA GLY A 83 50.67 2.37 -9.52
C GLY A 83 50.67 3.53 -8.53
N PHE A 84 51.81 4.20 -8.32
CA PHE A 84 51.90 5.43 -7.49
C PHE A 84 52.08 6.66 -8.38
N CYS A 85 51.45 7.77 -8.01
CA CYS A 85 51.53 9.02 -8.78
C CYS A 85 52.93 9.63 -8.64
N PRO A 86 53.60 10.01 -9.76
CA PRO A 86 54.94 10.59 -9.71
C PRO A 86 54.99 12.00 -9.09
N SER A 87 53.84 12.69 -8.99
CA SER A 87 53.76 14.06 -8.48
C SER A 87 53.38 14.15 -7.01
N CYS A 88 52.46 13.31 -6.54
CA CYS A 88 51.99 13.34 -5.14
C CYS A 88 52.22 12.04 -4.36
N GLU A 89 52.86 11.05 -4.98
CA GLU A 89 53.25 9.74 -4.40
C GLU A 89 52.09 8.93 -3.79
N LYS A 90 50.84 9.26 -4.16
CA LYS A 90 49.65 8.54 -3.71
C LYS A 90 49.25 7.43 -4.70
N PRO A 91 48.60 6.35 -4.21
CA PRO A 91 48.19 5.24 -5.07
C PRO A 91 47.16 5.70 -6.09
N ILE A 92 47.38 5.32 -7.34
CA ILE A 92 46.52 5.56 -8.50
C ILE A 92 45.65 4.34 -8.73
N THR A 93 44.37 4.58 -8.98
CA THR A 93 43.48 3.60 -9.61
C THR A 93 43.70 3.59 -11.12
N SER A 94 44.12 2.45 -11.67
CA SER A 94 44.54 2.25 -13.07
C SER A 94 43.48 2.50 -14.14
N ASP A 95 42.25 2.84 -13.75
CA ASP A 95 41.11 3.03 -14.66
C ASP A 95 40.92 4.50 -15.09
N ILE A 96 41.85 5.40 -14.75
CA ILE A 96 41.72 6.85 -14.99
C ILE A 96 43.09 7.45 -15.36
N ASP A 97 43.14 8.23 -16.44
CA ASP A 97 44.37 8.87 -16.98
C ASP A 97 44.87 10.08 -16.16
N PHE A 98 44.30 10.34 -14.98
CA PHE A 98 44.68 11.45 -14.11
C PHE A 98 44.59 11.08 -12.63
N CYS A 99 45.46 11.68 -11.82
CA CYS A 99 45.50 11.41 -10.39
C CYS A 99 44.33 12.11 -9.69
N ILE A 100 43.43 11.32 -9.07
CA ILE A 100 42.26 11.84 -8.33
C ILE A 100 42.67 12.74 -7.16
N ASN A 101 43.90 12.59 -6.64
CA ASN A 101 44.33 13.32 -5.44
C ASN A 101 45.00 14.67 -5.72
N CYS A 102 45.76 14.82 -6.81
CA CYS A 102 46.40 16.10 -7.17
C CYS A 102 45.88 16.72 -8.47
N GLY A 103 45.05 15.99 -9.24
CA GLY A 103 44.49 16.45 -10.51
C GLY A 103 45.46 16.45 -11.68
N GLU A 104 46.67 15.93 -11.49
CA GLU A 104 47.70 15.90 -12.54
C GLU A 104 47.55 14.64 -13.40
N PHE A 105 47.75 14.77 -14.71
CA PHE A 105 47.68 13.66 -15.65
C PHE A 105 48.87 12.70 -15.44
N ILE A 106 48.62 11.40 -15.60
CA ILE A 106 49.58 10.31 -15.30
C ILE A 106 50.16 9.76 -16.59
#